data_AF-A0A7H8KRX9-F1
#
_entry.id   AF-A0A7H8KRX9-F1
#
_cell.length_a   1.000
_cell.length_b   1.000
_cell.length_c   1.000
_cell.angle_alpha   90.00
_cell.angle_beta   90.00
_cell.angle_gamma   90.00
#
_symmetry.space_group_name_H-M   'P 1'
#
loop_
_entity.id
_entity.type
_entity.pdbx_description
1 polymer ?
#
loop_
_entity_poly.entity_id
_entity_poly.type
_entity_poly.pdbx_seq_one_letter_code
_entity_poly.pdbx_strand_id
1 'polypeptide(L)'
;MTPATPSAGPLAGVRVLELAGIGPGPFAAMLLADLGADVVRVDRPGGQVLGPDPGRDLTNRNKRSVLIDLKAPEGAAAVRDLAARADLLIEGWRPGVAERLGVGPDDCLAHNPALVYGRMTGWGQDGPLAERAGHDVTYLATSGLLGLIGPADGPPAIPANLLGDYAGGSLYLVVGLLAALHHARATGTGQVVDAAIVDGAAHLSTMLWGLLDAGLWQDRRGANLLDGGAPWYGTYRTSDDRWMAVGPLEPRFYAEFARLLELDADASDQYDLARWPELRAVLAARFATRTQAEWTELFAGHDACVAPVLTLRQAAAHPHLAARGSYTERDGTLQPGTAPRFSATPGALRTPPARPGEHTAEVARDWAVPALDSRTPQAPDPDTPAPDTPAPHQPAP
;
A
#
# COMPACT_ATOMS: atom_id res chain seq x y z
N MET A 1 32.87 -18.77 4.46
CA MET A 1 31.51 -19.34 4.45
C MET A 1 30.78 -18.80 5.66
N THR A 2 30.01 -17.73 5.46
CA THR A 2 29.13 -17.21 6.50
C THR A 2 27.75 -17.81 6.20
N PRO A 3 27.14 -18.57 7.12
CA PRO A 3 25.79 -19.07 6.90
C PRO A 3 24.85 -17.86 6.70
N ALA A 4 23.92 -17.97 5.75
CA ALA A 4 22.87 -16.98 5.56
C ALA A 4 22.17 -16.74 6.91
N THR A 5 22.10 -15.48 7.34
CA THR A 5 21.44 -15.10 8.58
C THR A 5 20.03 -15.69 8.58
N PRO A 6 19.63 -16.51 9.58
CA PRO A 6 18.29 -17.07 9.61
C PRO A 6 17.28 -15.92 9.53
N SER A 7 16.35 -16.00 8.57
CA SER A 7 15.32 -14.99 8.37
C SER A 7 14.55 -14.81 9.68
N ALA A 8 14.59 -13.63 10.27
CA ALA A 8 13.80 -13.28 11.45
C ALA A 8 12.45 -12.66 11.03
N GLY A 9 11.40 -12.90 11.82
CA GLY A 9 10.03 -12.42 11.57
C GLY A 9 9.00 -13.55 11.60
N PRO A 10 7.69 -13.24 11.62
CA PRO A 10 6.64 -14.25 11.68
C PRO A 10 6.52 -15.13 10.42
N LEU A 11 7.05 -14.68 9.28
CA LEU A 11 7.07 -15.42 8.01
C LEU A 11 8.43 -16.03 7.68
N ALA A 12 9.29 -16.19 8.70
CA ALA A 12 10.55 -16.90 8.55
C ALA A 12 10.33 -18.29 7.92
N GLY A 13 11.11 -18.59 6.88
CA GLY A 13 11.01 -19.84 6.13
C GLY A 13 9.91 -19.90 5.06
N VAL A 14 9.11 -18.84 4.87
CA VAL A 14 8.17 -18.72 3.73
C VAL A 14 8.92 -18.22 2.51
N ARG A 15 8.78 -18.90 1.37
CA ARG A 15 9.32 -18.50 0.07
C ARG A 15 8.25 -17.88 -0.82
N VAL A 16 8.51 -16.68 -1.31
CA VAL A 16 7.58 -15.93 -2.18
C VAL A 16 8.25 -15.65 -3.51
N LEU A 17 7.59 -16.01 -4.61
CA LEU A 17 8.00 -15.64 -5.95
C LEU A 17 7.13 -14.47 -6.43
N GLU A 18 7.73 -13.33 -6.70
CA GLU A 18 7.05 -12.16 -7.25
C GLU A 18 7.41 -12.01 -8.73
N LEU A 19 6.41 -12.04 -9.61
CA LEU A 19 6.60 -11.66 -11.01
C LEU A 19 6.47 -10.13 -11.11
N ALA A 20 7.55 -9.46 -11.53
CA ALA A 20 7.64 -8.01 -11.41
C ALA A 20 6.45 -7.28 -12.08
N GLY A 21 5.83 -6.40 -11.30
CA GLY A 21 4.71 -5.54 -11.72
C GLY A 21 4.85 -4.15 -11.09
N ILE A 22 3.75 -3.40 -11.08
CA ILE A 22 3.68 -2.05 -10.49
C ILE A 22 2.60 -2.00 -9.41
N GLY A 23 2.69 -1.00 -8.53
CA GLY A 23 1.64 -0.65 -7.56
C GLY A 23 1.38 -1.74 -6.52
N PRO A 24 0.21 -2.40 -6.54
CA PRO A 24 -0.24 -3.27 -5.45
C PRO A 24 0.59 -4.55 -5.23
N GLY A 25 1.07 -5.19 -6.31
CA GLY A 25 1.85 -6.43 -6.23
C GLY A 25 3.18 -6.24 -5.50
N PRO A 26 4.02 -5.28 -5.93
CA PRO A 26 5.28 -4.97 -5.27
C PRO A 26 5.13 -4.59 -3.79
N PHE A 27 4.09 -3.83 -3.44
CA PHE A 27 3.83 -3.47 -2.04
C PHE A 27 3.43 -4.69 -1.19
N ALA A 28 2.60 -5.59 -1.72
CA ALA A 28 2.24 -6.84 -1.03
C ALA A 28 3.47 -7.72 -0.78
N ALA A 29 4.31 -7.89 -1.80
CA ALA A 29 5.56 -8.64 -1.71
C ALA A 29 6.55 -7.99 -0.71
N MET A 30 6.65 -6.66 -0.70
CA MET A 30 7.45 -5.91 0.29
C MET A 30 6.99 -6.20 1.71
N LEU A 31 5.67 -6.16 1.95
CA LEU A 31 5.10 -6.41 3.27
C LEU A 31 5.42 -7.83 3.75
N LEU A 32 5.30 -8.84 2.89
CA LEU A 32 5.70 -10.21 3.22
C LEU A 32 7.20 -10.32 3.53
N ALA A 33 8.05 -9.63 2.77
CA ALA A 33 9.49 -9.59 2.98
C ALA A 33 9.85 -8.94 4.34
N ASP A 34 9.24 -7.80 4.67
CA ASP A 34 9.39 -7.10 5.95
C ASP A 34 9.01 -7.99 7.15
N LEU A 35 8.03 -8.88 6.94
CA LEU A 35 7.59 -9.88 7.91
C LEU A 35 8.44 -11.16 7.93
N GLY A 36 9.52 -11.22 7.17
CA GLY A 36 10.52 -12.29 7.25
C GLY A 36 10.47 -13.32 6.13
N ALA A 37 9.56 -13.19 5.16
CA ALA A 37 9.55 -14.06 4.00
C ALA A 37 10.80 -13.85 3.13
N ASP A 38 11.25 -14.92 2.49
CA ASP A 38 12.27 -14.89 1.46
C ASP A 38 11.61 -14.63 0.11
N VAL A 39 11.68 -13.38 -0.34
CA VAL A 39 11.01 -12.91 -1.56
C VAL A 39 12.00 -12.80 -2.71
N VAL A 40 11.74 -13.57 -3.77
CA VAL A 40 12.47 -13.52 -5.03
C VAL A 40 11.61 -12.81 -6.07
N ARG A 41 12.06 -11.64 -6.51
CA ARG A 41 11.45 -10.90 -7.62
C ARG A 41 12.06 -11.32 -8.95
N VAL A 42 11.21 -11.70 -9.89
CA VAL A 42 11.57 -11.98 -11.29
C VAL A 42 11.44 -10.71 -12.10
N ASP A 43 12.57 -10.09 -12.40
CA ASP A 43 12.67 -8.94 -13.29
C ASP A 43 12.75 -9.37 -14.76
N ARG A 44 12.24 -8.50 -15.64
CA ARG A 44 12.36 -8.66 -17.10
C ARG A 44 13.55 -7.87 -17.65
N PRO A 45 14.21 -8.35 -18.72
CA PRO A 45 15.18 -7.54 -19.46
C PRO A 45 14.60 -6.19 -19.89
N GLY A 46 15.42 -5.14 -19.79
CA GLY A 46 15.02 -3.77 -20.09
C GLY A 46 14.28 -3.04 -18.97
N GLY A 47 14.06 -3.68 -17.82
CA GLY A 47 13.55 -3.03 -16.60
C GLY A 47 12.09 -2.58 -16.69
N GLN A 48 11.64 -1.82 -15.69
CA GLN A 48 10.32 -1.18 -15.69
C GLN A 48 10.35 0.17 -16.42
N VAL A 49 9.28 0.50 -17.15
CA VAL A 49 9.18 1.76 -17.91
C VAL A 49 8.76 2.92 -17.01
N LEU A 50 8.04 2.62 -15.93
CA LEU A 50 7.49 3.57 -14.96
C LEU A 50 7.94 3.13 -13.58
N GLY A 51 8.44 4.07 -12.79
CA GLY A 51 8.91 3.82 -11.43
C GLY A 51 10.16 4.64 -11.11
N PRO A 52 10.52 4.76 -9.82
CA PRO A 52 11.80 5.35 -9.45
C PRO A 52 12.96 4.44 -9.91
N ASP A 53 14.18 4.97 -9.85
CA ASP A 53 15.40 4.17 -9.98
C ASP A 53 15.28 2.90 -9.09
N PRO A 54 15.53 1.68 -9.63
CA PRO A 54 15.41 0.44 -8.87
C PRO A 54 16.13 0.46 -7.51
N GLY A 55 17.29 1.13 -7.40
CA GLY A 55 18.02 1.25 -6.14
C GLY A 55 17.36 2.17 -5.09
N ARG A 56 16.33 2.92 -5.50
CA ARG A 56 15.56 3.86 -4.65
C ARG A 56 14.10 3.46 -4.48
N ASP A 57 13.66 2.40 -5.16
CA ASP A 57 12.31 1.88 -5.02
C ASP A 57 12.18 1.08 -3.72
N LEU A 58 11.72 1.75 -2.67
CA LEU A 58 11.55 1.16 -1.35
C LEU A 58 10.59 -0.04 -1.35
N THR A 59 9.70 -0.18 -2.34
CA THR A 59 8.84 -1.37 -2.47
C THR A 59 9.63 -2.64 -2.80
N ASN A 60 10.93 -2.52 -3.10
CA ASN A 60 11.81 -3.65 -3.38
C ASN A 60 12.84 -3.91 -2.27
N ARG A 61 12.76 -3.19 -1.14
CA ARG A 61 13.55 -3.53 0.05
C ARG A 61 13.27 -4.96 0.51
N ASN A 62 14.23 -5.60 1.17
CA ASN A 62 14.11 -6.97 1.68
C ASN A 62 13.92 -8.08 0.62
N LYS A 63 13.88 -7.74 -0.67
CA LYS A 63 13.74 -8.71 -1.75
C LYS A 63 15.09 -9.06 -2.36
N ARG A 64 15.16 -10.23 -2.97
CA ARG A 64 16.22 -10.63 -3.91
C ARG A 64 15.67 -10.55 -5.33
N SER A 65 16.54 -10.37 -6.31
CA SER A 65 16.14 -10.21 -7.70
C SER A 65 16.90 -11.15 -8.64
N VAL A 66 16.17 -11.70 -9.60
CA VAL A 66 16.65 -12.54 -10.71
C VAL A 66 16.14 -11.97 -12.03
N LEU A 67 16.88 -12.12 -13.12
CA LEU A 67 16.52 -11.55 -14.43
C LEU A 67 16.08 -12.64 -15.42
N ILE A 68 14.79 -12.80 -15.66
CA ILE A 68 14.29 -13.85 -16.57
C ILE A 68 13.57 -13.21 -17.76
N ASP A 69 14.00 -13.57 -18.97
CA ASP A 69 13.25 -13.24 -20.17
C ASP A 69 12.14 -14.29 -20.42
N LEU A 70 10.91 -13.96 -20.03
CA LEU A 70 9.75 -14.82 -20.26
C LEU A 70 9.41 -15.01 -21.75
N LYS A 71 10.00 -14.23 -22.66
CA LYS A 71 9.84 -14.43 -24.11
C LYS A 71 10.87 -15.41 -24.68
N ALA A 72 11.92 -15.72 -23.94
CA ALA A 72 12.87 -16.74 -24.33
C ALA A 72 12.26 -18.15 -24.15
N PRO A 73 12.64 -19.13 -24.99
CA PRO A 73 12.09 -20.50 -24.91
C PRO A 73 12.20 -21.15 -23.52
N GLU A 74 13.25 -20.82 -22.77
CA GLU A 74 13.54 -21.36 -21.42
C GLU A 74 12.98 -20.50 -20.28
N GLY A 75 12.45 -19.30 -20.57
CA GLY A 75 12.06 -18.33 -19.56
C GLY A 75 10.93 -18.83 -18.65
N ALA A 76 9.87 -19.36 -19.27
CA ALA A 76 8.75 -19.94 -18.54
C ALA A 76 9.17 -21.15 -17.70
N ALA A 77 10.08 -21.99 -18.21
CA ALA A 77 10.61 -23.12 -17.47
C ALA A 77 11.39 -22.67 -16.22
N ALA A 78 12.22 -21.64 -16.32
CA ALA A 78 12.94 -21.08 -15.17
C ALA A 78 11.99 -20.54 -14.08
N VAL A 79 10.91 -19.86 -14.46
CA VAL A 79 9.89 -19.41 -13.49
C VAL A 79 9.15 -20.57 -12.86
N ARG A 80 8.78 -21.61 -13.62
CA ARG A 80 8.15 -22.81 -13.06
C ARG A 80 9.07 -23.57 -12.11
N ASP A 81 10.37 -23.63 -12.39
CA ASP A 81 11.36 -24.24 -11.49
C ASP A 81 11.45 -23.48 -10.16
N LEU A 82 11.35 -22.14 -10.18
CA LEU A 82 11.26 -21.32 -8.97
C LEU A 82 9.92 -21.52 -8.26
N ALA A 83 8.81 -21.54 -8.99
CA ALA A 83 7.47 -21.76 -8.43
C ALA A 83 7.34 -23.16 -7.77
N ALA A 84 8.08 -24.15 -8.28
CA ALA A 84 8.19 -25.48 -7.69
C ALA A 84 8.86 -25.50 -6.30
N ARG A 85 9.45 -24.37 -5.87
CA ARG A 85 10.14 -24.18 -4.60
C ARG A 85 9.50 -23.11 -3.71
N ALA A 86 8.52 -22.38 -4.24
CA ALA A 86 7.83 -21.30 -3.56
C ALA A 86 6.60 -21.80 -2.79
N ASP A 87 6.26 -21.13 -1.70
CA ASP A 87 4.99 -21.31 -1.00
C ASP A 87 3.91 -20.39 -1.60
N LEU A 88 4.32 -19.18 -1.99
CA LEU A 88 3.46 -18.13 -2.53
C LEU A 88 4.01 -17.63 -3.87
N LEU A 89 3.12 -17.36 -4.82
CA LEU A 89 3.44 -16.63 -6.05
C LEU A 89 2.56 -15.37 -6.14
N ILE A 90 3.12 -14.24 -6.56
CA ILE A 90 2.38 -12.99 -6.80
C ILE A 90 2.61 -12.55 -8.24
N GLU A 91 1.52 -12.31 -8.96
CA GLU A 91 1.53 -11.65 -10.27
C GLU A 91 0.39 -10.63 -10.35
N GLY A 92 0.60 -9.57 -11.13
CA GLY A 92 -0.39 -8.50 -11.31
C GLY A 92 -0.54 -8.06 -12.76
N TRP A 93 -0.51 -9.02 -13.68
CA TRP A 93 -0.73 -8.75 -15.10
C TRP A 93 -2.22 -8.84 -15.45
N ARG A 94 -2.55 -8.39 -16.67
CA ARG A 94 -3.92 -8.55 -17.18
C ARG A 94 -4.28 -10.04 -17.25
N PRO A 95 -5.57 -10.39 -17.08
CA PRO A 95 -6.04 -11.76 -17.26
C PRO A 95 -5.53 -12.38 -18.57
N GLY A 96 -5.17 -13.67 -18.50
CA GLY A 96 -4.61 -14.42 -19.62
C GLY A 96 -3.15 -14.12 -19.98
N VAL A 97 -2.49 -13.09 -19.40
CA VAL A 97 -1.07 -12.81 -19.71
C VAL A 97 -0.16 -13.91 -19.18
N ALA A 98 -0.33 -14.33 -17.92
CA ALA A 98 0.50 -15.36 -17.31
C ALA A 98 0.36 -16.70 -18.04
N GLU A 99 -0.87 -17.04 -18.44
CA GLU A 99 -1.22 -18.23 -19.22
C GLU A 99 -0.52 -18.21 -20.59
N ARG A 100 -0.58 -17.09 -21.32
CA ARG A 100 0.13 -16.95 -22.61
C ARG A 100 1.65 -17.06 -22.48
N LEU A 101 2.19 -16.72 -21.31
CA LEU A 101 3.62 -16.84 -21.01
C LEU A 101 3.99 -18.21 -20.41
N GLY A 102 3.04 -19.13 -20.23
CA GLY A 102 3.28 -20.47 -19.68
C GLY A 102 3.64 -20.49 -18.20
N VAL A 103 3.24 -19.45 -17.46
CA VAL A 103 3.46 -19.30 -16.02
C VAL A 103 2.14 -19.04 -15.30
N GLY A 104 1.02 -19.46 -15.90
CA GLY A 104 -0.31 -19.33 -15.34
C GLY A 104 -0.53 -20.27 -14.16
N PRO A 105 -1.67 -20.13 -13.45
CA PRO A 105 -1.99 -20.97 -12.30
C PRO A 105 -1.91 -22.47 -12.58
N ASP A 106 -2.52 -22.95 -13.67
CA ASP A 106 -2.54 -24.37 -14.01
C ASP A 106 -1.13 -24.94 -14.23
N ASP A 107 -0.28 -24.20 -14.97
CA ASP A 107 1.11 -24.58 -15.21
C ASP A 107 1.90 -24.66 -13.90
N CYS A 108 1.77 -23.66 -13.03
CA CYS A 108 2.51 -23.62 -11.77
C CYS A 108 2.00 -24.65 -10.74
N LEU A 109 0.69 -24.81 -10.60
CA LEU A 109 0.07 -25.77 -9.67
C LEU A 109 0.31 -27.22 -10.09
N ALA A 110 0.45 -27.50 -11.39
CA ALA A 110 0.86 -28.82 -11.86
C ALA A 110 2.28 -29.21 -11.39
N HIS A 111 3.17 -28.24 -11.21
CA HIS A 111 4.53 -28.47 -10.69
C HIS A 111 4.59 -28.41 -9.16
N ASN A 112 3.70 -27.64 -8.53
CA ASN A 112 3.60 -27.50 -7.09
C ASN A 112 2.13 -27.40 -6.65
N PRO A 113 1.48 -28.54 -6.34
CA PRO A 113 0.09 -28.55 -5.90
C PRO A 113 -0.16 -27.82 -4.58
N ALA A 114 0.89 -27.55 -3.79
CA ALA A 114 0.80 -26.81 -2.53
C ALA A 114 0.96 -25.28 -2.71
N LEU A 115 1.30 -24.81 -3.92
CA LEU A 115 1.51 -23.40 -4.21
C LEU A 115 0.23 -22.59 -4.02
N VAL A 116 0.33 -21.46 -3.35
CA VAL A 116 -0.71 -20.44 -3.36
C VAL A 116 -0.39 -19.42 -4.45
N TYR A 117 -1.26 -19.30 -5.45
CA TYR A 117 -1.06 -18.42 -6.60
C TYR A 117 -1.91 -17.16 -6.47
N GLY A 118 -1.29 -16.04 -6.13
CA GLY A 118 -1.95 -14.74 -5.98
C GLY A 118 -1.97 -13.92 -7.27
N ARG A 119 -3.18 -13.56 -7.72
CA ARG A 119 -3.43 -12.67 -8.85
C ARG A 119 -3.90 -11.32 -8.34
N MET A 120 -3.17 -10.26 -8.66
CA MET A 120 -3.42 -8.90 -8.20
C MET A 120 -3.83 -8.01 -9.37
N THR A 121 -5.14 -7.83 -9.55
CA THR A 121 -5.67 -7.07 -10.68
C THR A 121 -6.56 -5.93 -10.22
N GLY A 122 -6.85 -5.02 -11.14
CA GLY A 122 -7.80 -3.95 -10.90
C GLY A 122 -9.25 -4.43 -10.82
N TRP A 123 -9.65 -5.23 -11.81
CA TRP A 123 -11.04 -5.58 -12.09
C TRP A 123 -11.42 -7.03 -11.77
N GLY A 124 -10.46 -7.88 -11.39
CA GLY A 124 -10.66 -9.33 -11.26
C GLY A 124 -10.30 -10.10 -12.51
N GLN A 125 -10.30 -11.44 -12.42
CA GLN A 125 -10.06 -12.31 -13.58
C GLN A 125 -11.25 -12.42 -14.53
N ASP A 126 -12.46 -12.05 -14.08
CA ASP A 126 -13.70 -12.18 -14.83
C ASP A 126 -14.57 -10.89 -14.79
N GLY A 127 -15.70 -10.94 -15.50
CA GLY A 127 -16.58 -9.79 -15.66
C GLY A 127 -16.23 -8.88 -16.85
N PRO A 128 -17.10 -7.90 -17.16
CA PRO A 128 -17.02 -7.11 -18.40
C PRO A 128 -15.82 -6.17 -18.48
N LEU A 129 -15.16 -5.90 -17.35
CA LEU A 129 -13.99 -5.01 -17.27
C LEU A 129 -12.66 -5.76 -17.10
N ALA A 130 -12.64 -7.08 -16.96
CA ALA A 130 -11.43 -7.89 -16.70
C ALA A 130 -10.27 -7.57 -17.66
N GLU A 131 -10.57 -7.44 -18.96
CA GLU A 131 -9.57 -7.17 -20.01
C GLU A 131 -9.24 -5.67 -20.19
N ARG A 132 -9.91 -4.78 -19.44
CA ARG A 132 -9.74 -3.33 -19.58
C ARG A 132 -8.56 -2.84 -18.75
N ALA A 133 -7.85 -1.86 -19.30
CA ALA A 133 -6.87 -1.11 -18.51
C ALA A 133 -7.56 -0.30 -17.42
N GLY A 134 -6.88 -0.11 -16.31
CA GLY A 134 -7.30 0.77 -15.22
C GLY A 134 -6.09 1.15 -14.36
N HIS A 135 -6.33 2.12 -13.49
CA HIS A 135 -5.43 2.52 -12.41
C HIS A 135 -6.26 2.76 -11.15
N ASP A 136 -5.61 2.86 -9.99
CA ASP A 136 -6.21 3.13 -8.67
C ASP A 136 -7.51 3.96 -8.73
N VAL A 137 -7.41 5.18 -9.28
CA VAL A 137 -8.53 6.14 -9.35
C VAL A 137 -9.75 5.61 -10.12
N THR A 138 -9.55 4.79 -11.15
CA THR A 138 -10.66 4.20 -11.93
C THR A 138 -11.36 3.10 -11.17
N TYR A 139 -10.63 2.29 -10.40
CA TYR A 139 -11.22 1.25 -9.55
C TYR A 139 -12.00 1.87 -8.39
N LEU A 140 -11.46 2.94 -7.79
CA LEU A 140 -12.15 3.72 -6.76
C LEU A 140 -13.41 4.41 -7.29
N ALA A 141 -13.37 4.93 -8.53
CA ALA A 141 -14.53 5.54 -9.16
C ALA A 141 -15.66 4.52 -9.35
N THR A 142 -15.35 3.35 -9.90
CA THR A 142 -16.36 2.31 -10.18
C THR A 142 -16.89 1.61 -8.93
N SER A 143 -16.08 1.46 -7.89
CA SER A 143 -16.55 0.93 -6.59
C SER A 143 -17.42 1.91 -5.79
N GLY A 144 -17.56 3.16 -6.25
CA GLY A 144 -18.28 4.23 -5.55
C GLY A 144 -17.45 4.91 -4.44
N LEU A 145 -16.32 4.33 -4.05
CA LEU A 145 -15.53 4.80 -2.91
C LEU A 145 -14.90 6.18 -3.16
N LEU A 146 -14.48 6.49 -4.40
CA LEU A 146 -14.00 7.84 -4.75
C LEU A 146 -15.11 8.88 -4.57
N GLY A 147 -16.36 8.49 -4.80
CA GLY A 147 -17.53 9.36 -4.67
C GLY A 147 -17.72 9.92 -3.26
N LEU A 148 -17.13 9.28 -2.24
CA LEU A 148 -17.22 9.66 -0.83
C LEU A 148 -16.17 10.67 -0.37
N ILE A 149 -15.14 10.92 -1.18
CA ILE A 149 -13.92 11.62 -0.72
C ILE A 149 -13.89 13.03 -1.29
N GLY A 150 -13.71 14.03 -0.42
CA GLY A 150 -13.52 15.42 -0.81
C GLY A 150 -14.67 16.35 -0.37
N PRO A 151 -14.57 17.64 -0.70
CA PRO A 151 -15.58 18.63 -0.32
C PRO A 151 -16.93 18.36 -0.99
N ALA A 152 -18.01 18.83 -0.34
CA ALA A 152 -19.38 18.72 -0.85
C ALA A 152 -19.54 19.38 -2.23
N ASP A 153 -19.10 20.63 -2.36
CA ASP A 153 -19.29 21.47 -3.56
C ASP A 153 -18.12 21.42 -4.55
N GLY A 154 -17.17 20.49 -4.36
CA GLY A 154 -16.02 20.32 -5.24
C GLY A 154 -15.98 18.95 -5.92
N PRO A 155 -15.00 18.73 -6.83
CA PRO A 155 -14.79 17.42 -7.42
C PRO A 155 -14.40 16.40 -6.33
N PRO A 156 -14.66 15.09 -6.54
CA PRO A 156 -14.07 14.05 -5.71
C PRO A 156 -12.54 14.23 -5.59
N ALA A 157 -12.00 14.05 -4.38
CA ALA A 157 -10.58 14.17 -4.12
C ALA A 157 -9.86 12.82 -4.25
N ILE A 158 -8.68 12.83 -4.87
CA ILE A 158 -7.89 11.62 -5.11
C ILE A 158 -7.00 11.33 -3.89
N PRO A 159 -7.17 10.19 -3.20
CA PRO A 159 -6.40 9.84 -2.00
C PRO A 159 -5.02 9.23 -2.34
N ALA A 160 -4.28 9.88 -3.24
CA ALA A 160 -3.14 9.28 -3.95
C ALA A 160 -3.53 7.89 -4.50
N ASN A 161 -2.71 6.87 -4.30
CA ASN A 161 -3.05 5.47 -4.58
C ASN A 161 -3.19 4.61 -3.30
N LEU A 162 -3.41 5.26 -2.15
CA LEU A 162 -3.37 4.56 -0.86
C LEU A 162 -4.58 3.66 -0.66
N LEU A 163 -5.73 4.04 -1.22
CA LEU A 163 -7.01 3.40 -0.94
C LEU A 163 -7.31 2.25 -1.90
N GLY A 164 -7.02 2.41 -3.20
CA GLY A 164 -7.21 1.36 -4.19
C GLY A 164 -6.05 0.37 -4.15
N ASP A 165 -4.89 0.76 -4.68
CA ASP A 165 -3.74 -0.14 -4.84
C ASP A 165 -3.35 -0.80 -3.52
N TYR A 166 -3.22 -0.05 -2.42
CA TYR A 166 -2.72 -0.62 -1.17
C TYR A 166 -3.83 -1.19 -0.28
N ALA A 167 -4.76 -0.36 0.19
CA ALA A 167 -5.78 -0.82 1.14
C ALA A 167 -6.76 -1.82 0.51
N GLY A 168 -7.27 -1.53 -0.69
CA GLY A 168 -8.19 -2.39 -1.43
C GLY A 168 -7.50 -3.52 -2.20
N GLY A 169 -6.26 -3.33 -2.64
CA GLY A 169 -5.49 -4.32 -3.39
C GLY A 169 -4.53 -5.12 -2.52
N SER A 170 -3.35 -4.56 -2.25
CA SER A 170 -2.24 -5.26 -1.60
C SER A 170 -2.61 -5.94 -0.29
N LEU A 171 -3.37 -5.25 0.58
CA LEU A 171 -3.73 -5.81 1.88
C LEU A 171 -4.71 -6.98 1.75
N TYR A 172 -5.65 -6.93 0.81
CA TYR A 172 -6.55 -8.07 0.52
C TYR A 172 -5.79 -9.25 -0.07
N LEU A 173 -4.82 -9.00 -0.95
CA LEU A 173 -3.95 -10.06 -1.44
C LEU A 173 -3.14 -10.69 -0.32
N VAL A 174 -2.50 -9.90 0.56
CA VAL A 174 -1.73 -10.44 1.68
C VAL A 174 -2.63 -11.26 2.61
N VAL A 175 -3.84 -10.79 2.92
CA VAL A 175 -4.82 -11.56 3.70
C VAL A 175 -5.16 -12.88 3.01
N GLY A 176 -5.49 -12.85 1.72
CA GLY A 176 -5.82 -14.04 0.94
C GLY A 176 -4.66 -15.04 0.85
N LEU A 177 -3.44 -14.55 0.61
CA LEU A 177 -2.22 -15.36 0.56
C LEU A 177 -1.94 -16.03 1.91
N LEU A 178 -2.04 -15.29 3.02
CA LEU A 178 -1.78 -15.85 4.36
C LEU A 178 -2.85 -16.88 4.76
N ALA A 179 -4.12 -16.62 4.44
CA ALA A 179 -5.21 -17.57 4.68
C ALA A 179 -5.05 -18.85 3.84
N ALA A 180 -4.73 -18.71 2.56
CA ALA A 180 -4.47 -19.83 1.67
C ALA A 180 -3.18 -20.59 2.04
N LEU A 181 -2.14 -19.90 2.52
CA LEU A 181 -0.92 -20.53 3.03
C LEU A 181 -1.21 -21.37 4.28
N HIS A 182 -2.04 -20.85 5.18
CA HIS A 182 -2.50 -21.60 6.35
C HIS A 182 -3.24 -22.88 5.93
N HIS A 183 -4.15 -22.77 4.95
CA HIS A 183 -4.82 -23.93 4.35
C HIS A 183 -3.82 -24.92 3.74
N ALA A 184 -2.93 -24.47 2.86
CA ALA A 184 -1.95 -25.30 2.17
C ALA A 184 -1.00 -26.03 3.12
N ARG A 185 -0.58 -25.38 4.21
CA ARG A 185 0.23 -26.03 5.26
C ARG A 185 -0.51 -27.13 6.02
N ALA A 186 -1.84 -27.01 6.15
CA ALA A 186 -2.66 -28.00 6.83
C ALA A 186 -3.06 -29.17 5.91
N THR A 187 -3.27 -28.91 4.62
CA THR A 187 -3.85 -29.88 3.67
C THR A 187 -2.86 -30.42 2.64
N GLY A 188 -1.74 -29.72 2.42
CA GLY A 188 -0.82 -29.97 1.31
C GLY A 188 -1.34 -29.49 -0.04
N THR A 189 -2.44 -28.74 -0.09
CA THR A 189 -3.05 -28.25 -1.33
C THR A 189 -3.19 -26.74 -1.29
N GLY A 190 -2.60 -26.06 -2.27
CA GLY A 190 -2.73 -24.62 -2.46
C GLY A 190 -3.93 -24.27 -3.32
N GLN A 191 -4.05 -23.00 -3.68
CA GLN A 191 -5.17 -22.48 -4.46
C GLN A 191 -4.83 -21.13 -5.10
N VAL A 192 -5.68 -20.71 -6.02
CA VAL A 192 -5.61 -19.37 -6.60
C VAL A 192 -6.31 -18.37 -5.68
N VAL A 193 -5.66 -17.24 -5.43
CA VAL A 193 -6.24 -16.07 -4.76
C VAL A 193 -6.41 -15.00 -5.83
N ASP A 194 -7.65 -14.75 -6.25
CA ASP A 194 -7.97 -13.60 -7.10
C ASP A 194 -8.30 -12.40 -6.20
N ALA A 195 -7.41 -11.39 -6.22
CA ALA A 195 -7.56 -10.17 -5.43
C ALA A 195 -7.73 -8.99 -6.39
N ALA A 196 -8.98 -8.58 -6.59
CA ALA A 196 -9.35 -7.41 -7.37
C ALA A 196 -9.39 -6.14 -6.50
N ILE A 197 -8.74 -5.07 -6.95
CA ILE A 197 -8.78 -3.77 -6.25
C ILE A 197 -10.21 -3.26 -6.12
N VAL A 198 -11.05 -3.42 -7.16
CA VAL A 198 -12.45 -2.96 -7.14
C VAL A 198 -13.26 -3.64 -6.02
N ASP A 199 -13.03 -4.94 -5.80
CA ASP A 199 -13.74 -5.71 -4.76
C ASP A 199 -13.26 -5.31 -3.37
N GLY A 200 -11.95 -5.20 -3.17
CA GLY A 200 -11.41 -4.75 -1.89
C GLY A 200 -11.79 -3.32 -1.54
N ALA A 201 -11.81 -2.42 -2.54
CA ALA A 201 -12.31 -1.05 -2.38
C ALA A 201 -13.80 -1.02 -1.99
N ALA A 202 -14.64 -1.80 -2.67
CA ALA A 202 -16.05 -1.94 -2.28
C ALA A 202 -16.18 -2.52 -0.86
N HIS A 203 -15.41 -3.56 -0.52
CA HIS A 203 -15.48 -4.23 0.78
C HIS A 203 -15.04 -3.32 1.94
N LEU A 204 -14.10 -2.39 1.71
CA LEU A 204 -13.73 -1.36 2.70
C LEU A 204 -14.92 -0.44 3.08
N SER A 205 -15.94 -0.32 2.22
CA SER A 205 -17.14 0.50 2.48
C SER A 205 -18.23 -0.22 3.29
N THR A 206 -18.02 -1.47 3.73
CA THR A 206 -19.07 -2.32 4.34
C THR A 206 -19.82 -1.64 5.50
N MET A 207 -19.12 -0.93 6.39
CA MET A 207 -19.76 -0.22 7.50
C MET A 207 -20.71 0.88 7.00
N LEU A 208 -20.34 1.58 5.92
CA LEU A 208 -21.14 2.66 5.33
C LEU A 208 -22.41 2.13 4.69
N TRP A 209 -22.37 0.93 4.09
CA TRP A 209 -23.58 0.25 3.60
C TRP A 209 -24.56 -0.04 4.74
N GLY A 210 -24.08 -0.44 5.91
CA GLY A 210 -24.93 -0.61 7.10
C GLY A 210 -25.53 0.72 7.59
N LEU A 211 -24.76 1.82 7.55
CA LEU A 211 -25.28 3.14 7.91
C LEU A 211 -26.27 3.69 6.87
N LEU A 212 -26.05 3.43 5.58
CA LEU A 212 -26.97 3.78 4.49
C LEU A 212 -28.32 3.10 4.70
N ASP A 213 -28.32 1.78 4.96
CA ASP A 213 -29.53 1.00 5.23
C ASP A 213 -30.28 1.50 6.48
N ALA A 214 -29.54 1.88 7.52
CA ALA A 214 -30.10 2.45 8.75
C ALA A 214 -30.56 3.91 8.61
N GLY A 215 -30.38 4.56 7.45
CA GLY A 215 -30.68 5.99 7.25
C GLY A 215 -29.75 6.94 8.01
N LEU A 216 -28.61 6.45 8.48
CA LEU A 216 -27.58 7.20 9.22
C LEU A 216 -26.44 7.70 8.33
N TRP A 217 -26.48 7.36 7.04
CA TRP A 217 -25.58 7.86 6.01
C TRP A 217 -26.38 8.39 4.82
N GLN A 218 -25.88 9.45 4.22
CA GLN A 218 -26.40 10.04 2.99
C GLN A 218 -25.43 9.77 1.86
N ASP A 219 -25.95 9.30 0.72
CA ASP A 219 -25.15 9.02 -0.48
C ASP A 219 -24.76 10.32 -1.23
N ARG A 220 -24.01 11.18 -0.53
CA ARG A 220 -23.41 12.42 -1.02
C ARG A 220 -22.28 12.88 -0.07
N ARG A 221 -21.26 13.54 -0.62
CA ARG A 221 -20.10 14.05 0.17
C ARG A 221 -20.47 15.19 1.10
N GLY A 222 -19.73 15.27 2.20
CA GLY A 222 -19.76 16.39 3.14
C GLY A 222 -21.09 16.54 3.86
N ALA A 223 -21.87 15.46 3.94
CA ALA A 223 -23.18 15.43 4.59
C ALA A 223 -23.25 14.43 5.74
N ASN A 224 -22.12 13.80 6.07
CA ASN A 224 -22.07 12.69 7.01
C ASN A 224 -21.15 12.99 8.19
N LEU A 225 -21.23 12.13 9.21
CA LEU A 225 -20.43 12.27 10.43
C LEU A 225 -18.93 12.09 10.18
N LEU A 226 -18.53 11.23 9.22
CA LEU A 226 -17.16 10.76 9.05
C LEU A 226 -16.50 11.21 7.72
N ASP A 227 -17.16 12.04 6.92
CA ASP A 227 -16.67 12.48 5.60
C ASP A 227 -16.25 13.96 5.55
N GLY A 228 -16.24 14.64 6.70
CA GLY A 228 -16.02 16.08 6.79
C GLY A 228 -17.28 16.92 6.96
N GLY A 229 -18.48 16.31 6.85
CA GLY A 229 -19.76 17.00 6.96
C GLY A 229 -20.05 17.57 8.35
N ALA A 230 -19.72 16.83 9.41
CA ALA A 230 -19.83 17.31 10.78
C ALA A 230 -18.74 18.36 11.10
N PRO A 231 -19.09 19.55 11.66
CA PRO A 231 -18.10 20.58 12.00
C PRO A 231 -16.99 20.12 12.97
N TRP A 232 -17.26 19.14 13.83
CA TRP A 232 -16.26 18.59 14.76
C TRP A 232 -15.59 17.31 14.23
N TYR A 233 -15.72 17.01 12.93
CA TYR A 233 -14.96 15.97 12.26
C TYR A 233 -14.48 16.50 10.92
N GLY A 234 -13.27 17.09 10.89
CA GLY A 234 -12.77 17.79 9.70
C GLY A 234 -11.46 18.52 9.93
N THR A 235 -11.14 19.48 9.04
CA THR A 235 -9.91 20.26 9.11
C THR A 235 -10.18 21.77 9.13
N TYR A 236 -9.35 22.50 9.87
CA TYR A 236 -9.45 23.95 10.05
C TYR A 236 -8.11 24.64 9.83
N ARG A 237 -8.13 25.74 9.08
CA ARG A 237 -6.95 26.54 8.76
C ARG A 237 -6.56 27.44 9.94
N THR A 238 -5.27 27.51 10.23
CA THR A 238 -4.68 28.30 11.32
C THR A 238 -4.16 29.65 10.84
N SER A 239 -3.71 30.52 11.75
CA SER A 239 -3.24 31.89 11.39
C SER A 239 -2.00 31.91 10.49
N ASP A 240 -1.24 30.81 10.44
CA ASP A 240 -0.04 30.60 9.63
C ASP A 240 -0.29 29.76 8.37
N ASP A 241 -1.54 29.71 7.88
CA ASP A 241 -1.98 28.97 6.68
C ASP A 241 -1.70 27.45 6.72
N ARG A 242 -1.54 26.90 7.93
CA ARG A 242 -1.46 25.47 8.19
C ARG A 242 -2.82 24.94 8.65
N TRP A 243 -2.89 23.65 8.99
CA TRP A 243 -4.16 22.98 9.27
C TRP A 243 -4.12 22.17 10.56
N MET A 244 -5.21 22.22 11.33
CA MET A 244 -5.51 21.29 12.41
C MET A 244 -6.58 20.31 11.92
N ALA A 245 -6.45 19.03 12.27
CA ALA A 245 -7.51 18.04 12.15
C ALA A 245 -8.25 17.93 13.50
N VAL A 246 -9.57 17.82 13.45
CA VAL A 246 -10.44 17.64 14.62
C VAL A 246 -11.32 16.40 14.41
N GLY A 247 -11.53 15.64 15.48
CA GLY A 247 -12.45 14.50 15.46
C GLY A 247 -13.03 14.10 16.83
N PRO A 248 -13.43 15.01 17.73
CA PRO A 248 -14.06 14.62 19.00
C PRO A 248 -15.51 14.13 18.78
N LEU A 249 -15.68 12.86 18.40
CA LEU A 249 -16.99 12.27 18.11
C LEU A 249 -17.84 12.07 19.36
N GLU A 250 -17.22 11.65 20.47
CA GLU A 250 -17.91 11.39 21.72
C GLU A 250 -18.20 12.67 22.52
N PRO A 251 -19.39 12.81 23.14
CA PRO A 251 -19.81 14.04 23.81
C PRO A 251 -18.81 14.60 24.85
N ARG A 252 -18.12 13.73 25.59
CA ARG A 252 -17.11 14.15 26.58
C ARG A 252 -15.88 14.80 25.94
N PHE A 253 -15.44 14.29 24.79
CA PHE A 253 -14.28 14.81 24.07
C PHE A 253 -14.66 16.12 23.38
N TYR A 254 -15.90 16.21 22.87
CA TYR A 254 -16.42 17.46 22.34
C TYR A 254 -16.55 18.55 23.41
N ALA A 255 -17.03 18.21 24.60
CA ALA A 255 -17.12 19.17 25.70
C ALA A 255 -15.73 19.72 26.08
N GLU A 256 -14.71 18.86 26.14
CA GLU A 256 -13.33 19.29 26.39
C GLU A 256 -12.77 20.16 25.24
N PHE A 257 -13.04 19.76 23.99
CA PHE A 257 -12.71 20.54 22.80
C PHE A 257 -13.34 21.93 22.80
N ALA A 258 -14.64 22.02 23.06
CA ALA A 258 -15.39 23.27 23.15
C ALA A 258 -14.87 24.16 24.29
N ARG A 259 -14.55 23.57 25.45
CA ARG A 259 -13.95 24.27 26.58
C ARG A 259 -12.58 24.87 26.24
N LEU A 260 -11.70 24.11 25.60
CA LEU A 260 -10.36 24.56 25.21
C LEU A 260 -10.39 25.61 24.10
N LEU A 261 -11.38 25.54 23.21
CA LEU A 261 -11.63 26.57 22.21
C LEU A 261 -12.38 27.78 22.76
N GLU A 262 -12.80 27.77 24.02
CA GLU A 262 -13.62 28.80 24.67
C GLU A 262 -14.87 29.13 23.84
N LEU A 263 -15.57 28.08 23.39
CA LEU A 263 -16.85 28.23 22.70
C LEU A 263 -17.95 28.53 23.71
N ASP A 264 -18.90 29.40 23.33
CA ASP A 264 -20.07 29.72 24.14
C ASP A 264 -20.95 28.47 24.36
N ALA A 265 -21.76 28.47 25.41
CA ALA A 265 -22.61 27.33 25.80
C ALA A 265 -23.58 26.87 24.70
N ASP A 266 -23.91 27.74 23.74
CA ASP A 266 -24.76 27.43 22.57
C ASP A 266 -24.07 26.52 21.53
N ALA A 267 -22.77 26.24 21.67
CA ALA A 267 -22.08 25.20 20.92
C ALA A 267 -22.46 23.78 21.39
N SER A 268 -23.30 23.63 22.41
CA SER A 268 -23.72 22.34 22.97
C SER A 268 -24.64 21.50 22.07
N ASP A 269 -25.30 22.11 21.08
CA ASP A 269 -26.21 21.43 20.14
C ASP A 269 -25.49 20.91 18.90
N GLN A 270 -24.36 20.21 19.09
CA GLN A 270 -23.56 19.67 17.98
C GLN A 270 -24.43 18.86 16.99
N TYR A 271 -25.43 18.12 17.46
CA TYR A 271 -26.28 17.29 16.61
C TYR A 271 -27.36 18.04 15.82
N ASP A 272 -27.50 19.37 15.98
CA ASP A 272 -28.38 20.18 15.15
C ASP A 272 -27.75 20.47 13.78
N LEU A 273 -28.11 19.64 12.79
CA LEU A 273 -27.65 19.76 11.41
C LEU A 273 -27.93 21.14 10.79
N ALA A 274 -29.00 21.83 11.18
CA ALA A 274 -29.33 23.14 10.63
C ALA A 274 -28.32 24.22 11.04
N ARG A 275 -27.64 24.03 12.18
CA ARG A 275 -26.63 24.95 12.74
C ARG A 275 -25.20 24.58 12.36
N TRP A 276 -24.97 23.48 11.65
CA TRP A 276 -23.62 23.08 11.24
C TRP A 276 -22.85 24.15 10.45
N PRO A 277 -23.46 24.89 9.50
CA PRO A 277 -22.76 25.97 8.81
C PRO A 277 -22.27 27.07 9.77
N GLU A 278 -23.09 27.46 10.75
CA GLU A 278 -22.75 28.45 11.78
C GLU A 278 -21.60 27.92 12.67
N LEU A 279 -21.74 26.72 13.21
CA LEU A 279 -20.72 26.11 14.07
C LEU A 279 -19.38 25.98 13.33
N ARG A 280 -19.39 25.58 12.06
CA ARG A 280 -18.18 25.50 11.23
C ARG A 280 -17.52 26.87 11.08
N ALA A 281 -18.30 27.93 10.87
CA ALA A 281 -17.77 29.29 10.77
C ALA A 281 -17.12 29.75 12.09
N VAL A 282 -17.75 29.45 13.23
CA VAL A 282 -17.19 29.73 14.56
C VAL A 282 -15.87 28.99 14.76
N LEU A 283 -15.84 27.67 14.51
CA LEU A 283 -14.62 26.86 14.66
C LEU A 283 -13.50 27.36 13.74
N ALA A 284 -13.82 27.68 12.48
CA ALA A 284 -12.84 28.24 11.54
C ALA A 284 -12.28 29.58 12.02
N ALA A 285 -13.14 30.48 12.51
CA ALA A 285 -12.72 31.77 13.06
C ALA A 285 -11.82 31.58 14.29
N ARG A 286 -12.15 30.63 15.19
CA ARG A 286 -11.32 30.32 16.35
C ARG A 286 -9.96 29.80 15.94
N PHE A 287 -9.88 28.76 15.11
CA PHE A 287 -8.59 28.19 14.66
C PHE A 287 -7.70 29.21 13.93
N ALA A 288 -8.30 30.17 13.21
CA ALA A 288 -7.55 31.24 12.53
C ALA A 288 -6.87 32.26 13.48
N THR A 289 -7.13 32.21 14.79
CA THR A 289 -6.55 33.18 15.76
C THR A 289 -5.14 32.83 16.24
N ARG A 290 -4.72 31.57 16.11
CA ARG A 290 -3.39 31.10 16.55
C ARG A 290 -2.74 30.23 15.48
N THR A 291 -1.43 30.10 15.57
CA THR A 291 -0.63 29.27 14.67
C THR A 291 -0.89 27.78 14.96
N GLN A 292 -0.57 26.91 14.00
CA GLN A 292 -0.66 25.46 14.20
C GLN A 292 0.14 24.98 15.44
N ALA A 293 1.32 25.57 15.67
CA ALA A 293 2.17 25.22 16.80
C ALA A 293 1.53 25.59 18.15
N GLU A 294 0.96 26.80 18.26
CA GLU A 294 0.26 27.24 19.47
C GLU A 294 -0.98 26.39 19.78
N TRP A 295 -1.74 25.99 18.75
CA TRP A 295 -2.85 25.04 18.93
C TRP A 295 -2.36 23.65 19.36
N THR A 296 -1.30 23.16 18.73
CA THR A 296 -0.71 21.86 19.08
C THR A 296 -0.29 21.83 20.55
N GLU A 297 0.34 22.91 21.03
CA GLU A 297 0.72 23.04 22.44
C GLU A 297 -0.51 23.12 23.37
N LEU A 298 -1.53 23.90 23.00
CA LEU A 298 -2.76 24.02 23.81
C LEU A 298 -3.47 22.67 23.98
N PHE A 299 -3.55 21.86 22.92
CA PHE A 299 -4.20 20.55 22.95
C PHE A 299 -3.29 19.42 23.46
N ALA A 300 -2.01 19.71 23.73
CA ALA A 300 -1.08 18.71 24.22
C ALA A 300 -1.54 18.15 25.58
N GLY A 301 -1.72 16.83 25.66
CA GLY A 301 -2.16 16.16 26.90
C GLY A 301 -3.67 16.22 27.17
N HIS A 302 -4.47 16.74 26.25
CA HIS A 302 -5.93 16.76 26.35
C HIS A 302 -6.60 15.74 25.42
N ASP A 303 -7.72 15.17 25.87
CA ASP A 303 -8.54 14.22 25.09
C ASP A 303 -9.52 14.93 24.14
N ALA A 304 -9.13 16.07 23.57
CA ALA A 304 -9.98 16.88 22.68
C ALA A 304 -9.97 16.39 21.21
N CYS A 305 -9.21 15.33 20.91
CA CYS A 305 -9.11 14.73 19.58
C CYS A 305 -8.70 15.75 18.49
N VAL A 306 -7.72 16.59 18.79
CA VAL A 306 -7.16 17.59 17.86
C VAL A 306 -5.68 17.28 17.59
N ALA A 307 -5.27 17.31 16.32
CA ALA A 307 -3.89 17.06 15.93
C ALA A 307 -3.44 17.97 14.77
N PRO A 308 -2.15 18.35 14.68
CA PRO A 308 -1.65 19.09 13.52
C PRO A 308 -1.64 18.21 12.27
N VAL A 309 -2.07 18.76 11.13
CA VAL A 309 -1.86 18.12 9.83
C VAL A 309 -0.41 18.32 9.41
N LEU A 310 0.34 17.21 9.32
CA LEU A 310 1.78 17.20 9.04
C LEU A 310 2.07 16.77 7.60
N THR A 311 3.13 17.31 7.02
CA THR A 311 3.77 16.73 5.83
C THR A 311 4.50 15.43 6.19
N LEU A 312 4.85 14.59 5.20
CA LEU A 312 5.59 13.35 5.43
C LEU A 312 6.93 13.56 6.17
N ARG A 313 7.66 14.64 5.87
CA ARG A 313 8.93 14.96 6.54
C ARG A 313 8.72 15.40 7.99
N GLN A 314 7.67 16.17 8.26
CA GLN A 314 7.31 16.54 9.63
C GLN A 314 6.84 15.33 10.44
N ALA A 315 6.03 14.45 9.84
CA ALA A 315 5.59 13.21 10.48
C ALA A 315 6.77 12.31 10.87
N ALA A 316 7.77 12.18 10.00
CA ALA A 316 8.98 11.41 10.30
C ALA A 316 9.78 11.97 11.50
N ALA A 317 9.72 13.28 11.73
CA ALA A 317 10.35 13.95 12.87
C ALA A 317 9.46 14.04 14.11
N HIS A 318 8.20 13.60 14.05
CA HIS A 318 7.25 13.74 15.16
C HIS A 318 7.66 12.86 16.35
N PRO A 319 7.72 13.38 17.59
CA PRO A 319 8.25 12.64 18.76
C PRO A 319 7.57 11.29 18.99
N HIS A 320 6.24 11.23 18.87
CA HIS A 320 5.51 9.97 19.02
C HIS A 320 5.88 8.94 17.94
N LEU A 321 6.07 9.37 16.69
CA LEU A 321 6.39 8.48 15.57
C LEU A 321 7.85 8.02 15.64
N ALA A 322 8.76 8.90 16.08
CA ALA A 322 10.16 8.57 16.36
C ALA A 322 10.30 7.56 17.51
N ALA A 323 9.63 7.79 18.65
CA ALA A 323 9.61 6.85 19.78
C ALA A 323 9.04 5.47 19.40
N ARG A 324 8.18 5.45 18.38
CA ARG A 324 7.58 4.26 17.80
C ARG A 324 8.45 3.62 16.71
N GLY A 325 9.49 4.27 16.21
CA GLY A 325 10.21 3.78 15.03
C GLY A 325 9.29 3.61 13.81
N SER A 326 8.21 4.40 13.73
CA SER A 326 7.28 4.37 12.59
C SER A 326 7.95 4.82 11.30
N TYR A 327 8.96 5.68 11.43
CA TYR A 327 9.92 6.00 10.39
C TYR A 327 11.31 5.65 10.91
N THR A 328 12.16 5.16 10.02
CA THR A 328 13.54 4.79 10.32
C THR A 328 14.45 5.21 9.19
N GLU A 329 15.67 5.57 9.52
CA GLU A 329 16.74 5.75 8.55
C GLU A 329 17.54 4.46 8.46
N ARG A 330 17.74 3.97 7.23
CA ARG A 330 18.58 2.80 6.95
C ARG A 330 19.27 3.02 5.63
N ASP A 331 20.56 2.72 5.57
CA ASP A 331 21.38 2.87 4.35
C ASP A 331 21.25 4.28 3.73
N GLY A 332 21.23 5.30 4.60
CA GLY A 332 21.06 6.72 4.21
C GLY A 332 19.66 7.10 3.69
N THR A 333 18.68 6.20 3.82
CA THR A 333 17.32 6.41 3.33
C THR A 333 16.31 6.44 4.46
N LEU A 334 15.65 7.59 4.64
CA LEU A 334 14.49 7.75 5.54
C LEU A 334 13.24 7.12 4.92
N GLN A 335 12.62 6.19 5.64
CA GLN A 335 11.49 5.41 5.14
C GLN A 335 10.57 4.94 6.28
N PRO A 336 9.33 4.54 6.00
CA PRO A 336 8.49 3.86 7.00
C PRO A 336 9.17 2.60 7.53
N GLY A 337 9.05 2.33 8.84
CA GLY A 337 9.50 1.08 9.45
C GLY A 337 8.65 -0.13 9.04
N THR A 338 8.87 -1.27 9.69
CA THR A 338 8.03 -2.46 9.51
C THR A 338 6.72 -2.34 10.29
N ALA A 339 5.65 -2.90 9.74
CA ALA A 339 4.33 -2.97 10.37
C ALA A 339 3.58 -4.25 9.95
N PRO A 340 2.68 -4.80 10.80
CA PRO A 340 2.47 -4.43 12.21
C PRO A 340 3.64 -4.88 13.10
N ARG A 341 3.54 -4.63 14.42
CA ARG A 341 4.53 -5.08 15.40
C ARG A 341 4.14 -6.41 16.01
N PHE A 342 5.14 -7.27 16.20
CA PHE A 342 4.99 -8.56 16.85
C PHE A 342 5.86 -8.58 18.10
N SER A 343 5.32 -9.06 19.21
CA SER A 343 6.03 -9.11 20.50
C SER A 343 7.15 -10.15 20.54
N ALA A 344 6.98 -11.28 19.86
CA ALA A 344 7.94 -12.39 19.86
C ALA A 344 8.84 -12.45 18.62
N THR A 345 8.29 -12.08 17.45
CA THR A 345 8.97 -12.22 16.15
C THR A 345 8.91 -10.89 15.38
N PRO A 346 9.59 -9.83 15.82
CA PRO A 346 9.51 -8.53 15.15
C PRO A 346 9.98 -8.64 13.68
N GLY A 347 9.26 -7.95 12.78
CA GLY A 347 9.72 -7.75 11.41
C GLY A 347 10.93 -6.82 11.36
N ALA A 348 11.73 -6.91 10.30
CA ALA A 348 12.97 -6.16 10.19
C ALA A 348 13.23 -5.65 8.76
N LEU A 349 13.79 -4.45 8.65
CA LEU A 349 14.51 -4.04 7.45
C LEU A 349 15.86 -4.77 7.46
N ARG A 350 16.20 -5.48 6.39
CA ARG A 350 17.37 -6.37 6.28
C ARG A 350 18.26 -5.99 5.10
N THR A 351 17.68 -5.73 3.93
CA THR A 351 18.42 -5.35 2.73
C THR A 351 17.80 -4.14 2.05
N PRO A 352 18.63 -3.30 1.39
CA PRO A 352 18.13 -2.21 0.54
C PRO A 352 17.38 -2.78 -0.68
N PRO A 353 16.73 -1.92 -1.48
CA PRO A 353 16.14 -2.32 -2.76
C PRO A 353 17.15 -3.03 -3.68
N ALA A 354 16.80 -4.23 -4.13
CA ALA A 354 17.64 -5.01 -5.02
C ALA A 354 17.62 -4.48 -6.47
N ARG A 355 18.79 -4.49 -7.11
CA ARG A 355 18.93 -4.23 -8.54
C ARG A 355 18.50 -5.45 -9.36
N PRO A 356 17.96 -5.26 -10.58
CA PRO A 356 17.59 -6.37 -11.46
C PRO A 356 18.73 -7.38 -11.67
N GLY A 357 18.48 -8.66 -11.34
CA GLY A 357 19.42 -9.77 -11.53
C GLY A 357 20.52 -9.89 -10.48
N GLU A 358 20.60 -8.97 -9.51
CA GLU A 358 21.70 -8.88 -8.52
C GLU A 358 21.94 -10.18 -7.75
N HIS A 359 20.90 -11.00 -7.53
CA HIS A 359 20.96 -12.15 -6.63
C HIS A 359 20.79 -13.49 -7.35
N THR A 360 20.96 -13.53 -8.69
CA THR A 360 20.69 -14.73 -9.50
C THR A 360 21.40 -15.98 -8.98
N ALA A 361 22.72 -15.91 -8.78
CA ALA A 361 23.52 -17.05 -8.31
C ALA A 361 23.21 -17.46 -6.85
N GLU A 362 22.81 -16.51 -6.02
CA GLU A 362 22.40 -16.80 -4.64
C GLU A 362 21.06 -17.53 -4.62
N VAL A 363 20.09 -17.05 -5.41
CA VAL A 363 18.78 -17.68 -5.54
C VAL A 363 18.91 -19.09 -6.15
N ALA A 364 19.70 -19.25 -7.22
CA ALA A 364 19.94 -20.54 -7.87
C ALA A 364 20.44 -21.59 -6.86
N ARG A 365 21.35 -21.18 -5.95
CA ARG A 365 21.87 -22.03 -4.88
C ARG A 365 20.84 -22.29 -3.79
N ASP A 366 20.27 -21.23 -3.21
CA ASP A 366 19.48 -21.30 -1.98
C ASP A 366 18.09 -21.91 -2.21
N TRP A 367 17.53 -21.75 -3.41
CA TRP A 367 16.28 -22.38 -3.83
C TRP A 367 16.50 -23.74 -4.54
N ALA A 368 17.76 -24.16 -4.72
CA ALA A 368 18.14 -25.38 -5.42
C ALA A 368 17.57 -25.44 -6.85
N VAL A 369 17.79 -24.36 -7.60
CA VAL A 369 17.44 -24.20 -9.02
C VAL A 369 18.71 -23.84 -9.82
N PRO A 370 19.67 -24.79 -9.97
CA PRO A 370 20.97 -24.51 -10.59
C PRO A 370 20.87 -24.12 -12.07
N ALA A 371 19.80 -24.52 -12.76
CA ALA A 371 19.56 -24.13 -14.15
C ALA A 371 19.26 -22.62 -14.31
N LEU A 372 19.02 -21.89 -13.22
CA LEU A 372 18.82 -20.46 -13.27
C LEU A 372 20.12 -19.74 -13.71
N ASP A 373 21.29 -20.17 -13.23
CA ASP A 373 22.58 -19.56 -13.60
C ASP A 373 22.90 -19.69 -15.10
N SER A 374 22.45 -20.76 -15.74
CA SER A 374 22.71 -21.00 -17.17
C SER A 374 21.68 -20.38 -18.11
N ARG A 375 20.52 -19.94 -17.60
CA ARG A 375 19.39 -19.41 -18.39
C ARG A 375 19.21 -17.89 -18.30
N THR A 376 19.93 -17.22 -17.41
CA THR A 376 19.75 -15.79 -17.12
C THR A 376 20.72 -14.96 -17.99
N PRO A 377 20.25 -13.94 -18.72
CA PRO A 377 21.15 -12.97 -19.35
C PRO A 377 22.04 -12.31 -18.28
N GLN A 378 23.35 -12.20 -18.52
CA GLN A 378 24.22 -11.43 -17.62
C GLN A 378 23.72 -9.97 -17.55
N ALA A 379 23.60 -9.43 -16.33
CA ALA A 379 23.28 -8.02 -16.15
C ALA A 379 24.35 -7.16 -16.86
N PRO A 380 23.96 -6.05 -17.52
CA PRO A 380 24.93 -5.14 -18.11
C PRO A 380 25.84 -4.55 -17.01
N ASP A 381 27.12 -4.37 -17.35
CA ASP A 381 28.14 -3.81 -16.46
C ASP A 381 27.73 -2.41 -15.98
N PRO A 382 27.69 -2.14 -14.66
CA PRO A 382 27.31 -0.83 -14.11
C PRO A 382 28.15 0.34 -14.63
N ASP A 383 29.32 0.10 -15.21
CA ASP A 383 30.19 1.13 -15.82
C ASP A 383 29.90 1.39 -17.31
N THR A 384 28.86 0.76 -17.88
CA THR A 384 28.44 1.05 -19.26
C THR A 384 27.60 2.33 -19.31
N PRO A 385 28.03 3.41 -20.00
CA PRO A 385 27.24 4.63 -20.08
C PRO A 385 25.90 4.35 -20.77
N ALA A 386 24.81 4.86 -20.17
CA ALA A 386 23.49 4.78 -20.76
C ALA A 386 23.49 5.43 -22.16
N PRO A 387 22.81 4.85 -23.16
CA PRO A 387 22.70 5.49 -24.47
C PRO A 387 22.02 6.85 -24.33
N ASP A 388 22.63 7.88 -24.93
CA ASP A 388 22.15 9.26 -24.92
C ASP A 388 20.66 9.32 -25.27
N THR A 389 19.85 9.73 -24.29
CA THR A 389 18.44 10.02 -24.53
C THR A 389 18.36 11.39 -25.20
N PRO A 390 17.73 11.54 -26.39
CA PRO A 390 17.63 12.85 -27.03
C PRO A 390 16.79 13.79 -26.16
N ALA A 391 17.30 14.99 -25.91
CA ALA A 391 16.61 16.01 -25.12
C ALA A 391 15.22 16.34 -25.71
N PRO A 392 14.18 16.58 -24.89
CA PRO A 392 12.88 16.99 -25.38
C PRO A 392 12.96 18.40 -26.00
N HIS A 393 12.48 18.51 -27.24
CA HIS A 393 12.34 19.77 -27.96
C HIS A 393 11.55 20.80 -27.12
N GLN A 394 12.19 21.95 -26.85
CA GLN A 394 11.48 23.15 -26.39
C GLN A 394 10.58 23.67 -27.51
N PRO A 395 9.32 24.06 -27.23
CA PRO A 395 8.53 24.82 -28.17
C PRO A 395 9.02 26.28 -28.20
N ALA A 396 9.31 26.79 -29.40
CA ALA A 396 9.59 28.19 -29.69
C ALA A 396 8.26 28.99 -29.82
N PRO A 397 8.32 30.34 -29.78
CA PRO A 397 7.33 31.23 -29.14
C PRO A 397 5.94 31.31 -29.79
#